data_AF-A0A7I9UXW7-F1
#
_entry.id   AF-A0A7I9UXW7-F1
#
_cell.length_a   1.000
_cell.length_b   1.000
_cell.length_c   1.000
_cell.angle_alpha   90.00
_cell.angle_beta   90.00
_cell.angle_gamma   90.00
#
_symmetry.space_group_name_H-M   'P 1'
#
loop_
_entity.id
_entity.type
_entity.pdbx_description
1 polymer ?
#
loop_
_entity_poly.entity_id
_entity_poly.type
_entity_poly.pdbx_seq_one_letter_code
_entity_poly.pdbx_strand_id
1 'polypeptide(L)'
;MIARCGPDGPVVVIDHRKNQPGRGAWLHPTAECASAAVRRKALAPALRVDGLTVDLTDLVGSLDSATGTGQPEEQVAPDMSTP
;
A
#
# COMPACT_ATOMS: atom_id res chain seq x y z
N MET A 1 -2.46 -2.34 -1.28
CA MET A 1 -3.68 -1.84 -0.58
C MET A 1 -4.88 -2.56 -1.15
N ILE A 2 -5.94 -2.80 -0.37
CA ILE A 2 -7.19 -3.43 -0.80
C ILE A 2 -8.39 -2.59 -0.37
N ALA A 3 -9.47 -2.62 -1.14
CA ALA A 3 -10.75 -2.10 -0.68
C ALA A 3 -11.53 -3.21 0.03
N ARG A 4 -12.13 -2.88 1.17
CA ARG A 4 -13.11 -3.72 1.87
C ARG A 4 -14.43 -2.99 1.94
N CYS A 5 -15.55 -3.73 1.89
CA CYS A 5 -16.85 -3.16 2.18
C CYS A 5 -17.07 -3.18 3.71
N GLY A 6 -17.18 -2.00 4.32
CA GLY A 6 -17.58 -1.82 5.70
C GLY A 6 -19.07 -1.47 5.81
N PRO A 7 -19.62 -1.44 7.04
CA PRO A 7 -21.04 -1.08 7.26
C PRO A 7 -21.38 0.34 6.80
N ASP A 8 -20.43 1.26 6.86
CA ASP A 8 -20.57 2.67 6.45
C ASP A 8 -20.15 2.94 5.00
N GLY A 9 -19.80 1.88 4.25
CA GLY A 9 -19.32 1.98 2.88
C GLY A 9 -17.91 1.41 2.69
N PRO A 10 -17.32 1.60 1.51
CA PRO A 10 -16.05 1.00 1.16
C PRO A 10 -14.89 1.70 1.87
N VAL A 11 -14.07 0.91 2.58
CA VAL A 11 -12.89 1.35 3.32
C VAL A 11 -11.61 0.82 2.67
N VAL A 12 -10.55 1.62 2.67
CA VAL A 12 -9.22 1.20 2.19
C VAL A 12 -8.45 0.61 3.34
N VAL A 13 -7.87 -0.58 3.14
CA VAL A 13 -6.98 -1.21 4.11
C VAL A 13 -5.66 -1.52 3.42
N ILE A 14 -4.54 -1.22 4.07
CA ILE A 14 -3.23 -1.61 3.56
C ILE A 14 -2.99 -3.09 3.90
N ASP A 15 -2.99 -3.94 2.88
CA ASP A 15 -2.58 -5.33 3.05
C ASP A 15 -1.05 -5.43 3.04
N HIS A 16 -0.47 -5.59 4.24
CA HIS A 16 0.96 -5.75 4.44
C HIS A 16 1.49 -7.10 3.93
N ARG A 17 0.65 -8.15 3.95
CA ARG A 17 1.07 -9.52 3.62
C ARG A 17 0.91 -9.86 2.14
N LYS A 18 0.33 -8.95 1.34
CA LYS A 18 0.02 -9.14 -0.10
C LYS A 18 -0.74 -10.44 -0.39
N ASN A 19 -1.44 -10.97 0.60
CA ASN A 19 -2.04 -12.30 0.56
C ASN A 19 -3.57 -12.23 0.71
N GLN A 20 -4.14 -11.03 0.80
CA GLN A 20 -5.56 -10.89 1.00
C GLN A 20 -6.32 -11.02 -0.32
N PRO A 21 -7.31 -11.92 -0.40
CA PRO A 21 -8.17 -12.02 -1.56
C PRO A 21 -9.03 -10.76 -1.68
N GLY A 22 -8.91 -10.05 -2.80
CA GLY A 22 -9.65 -8.80 -3.00
C GLY A 22 -9.22 -8.00 -4.23
N ARG A 23 -9.85 -6.84 -4.42
CA ARG A 23 -9.50 -5.84 -5.45
C ARG A 23 -8.44 -4.93 -4.86
N GLY A 24 -7.18 -5.15 -5.23
CA GLY A 24 -6.03 -4.43 -4.71
C GLY A 24 -5.52 -3.33 -5.64
N ALA A 25 -4.98 -2.26 -5.05
CA ALA A 25 -4.21 -1.22 -5.71
C ALA A 25 -2.77 -1.21 -5.17
N TRP A 26 -1.82 -1.05 -6.10
CA TRP A 26 -0.40 -0.90 -5.79
C TRP A 26 -0.04 0.57 -5.78
N LEU A 27 0.64 0.99 -4.72
CA LEU A 27 1.17 2.33 -4.56
C LEU A 27 2.56 2.19 -3.97
N HIS A 28 3.48 3.04 -4.41
CA HIS A 28 4.77 3.14 -3.76
C HIS A 28 4.58 3.60 -2.31
N PRO A 29 5.36 3.05 -1.38
CA PRO A 29 5.20 3.36 0.02
C PRO A 29 5.94 4.67 0.38
N THR A 30 5.56 5.75 -0.30
CA THR A 30 6.11 7.09 -0.11
C THR A 30 4.97 8.09 0.00
N ALA A 31 5.15 9.10 0.85
CA ALA A 31 4.13 10.13 1.09
C ALA A 31 3.77 10.91 -0.18
N GLU A 32 4.75 11.16 -1.07
CA GLU A 32 4.49 11.84 -2.35
C GLU A 32 3.57 11.02 -3.26
N CYS A 33 3.79 9.71 -3.35
CA CYS A 33 2.92 8.85 -4.15
C CYS A 33 1.50 8.78 -3.56
N ALA A 34 1.38 8.73 -2.23
CA ALA A 34 0.09 8.82 -1.54
C ALA A 34 -0.64 10.12 -1.84
N SER A 35 0.08 11.25 -1.76
CA SER A 35 -0.47 12.57 -2.05
C SER A 35 -0.93 12.73 -3.49
N ALA A 36 -0.11 12.28 -4.44
CA ALA A 36 -0.51 12.28 -5.84
C ALA A 36 -1.74 11.38 -6.09
N ALA A 37 -1.82 10.21 -5.45
CA ALA A 37 -2.92 9.27 -5.61
C ALA A 37 -4.24 9.78 -5.02
N VAL A 38 -4.21 10.38 -3.83
CA VAL A 38 -5.38 11.00 -3.19
C VAL A 38 -5.83 12.22 -3.99
N ARG A 39 -4.90 13.12 -4.34
CA ARG A 39 -5.21 14.35 -5.08
C ARG A 39 -5.79 14.10 -6.47
N ARG A 40 -5.33 13.04 -7.15
CA ARG A 40 -5.84 12.62 -8.47
C ARG A 40 -7.06 11.69 -8.37
N LYS A 41 -7.53 11.36 -7.16
CA LYS A 41 -8.57 10.34 -6.92
C LYS A 41 -8.27 9.03 -7.64
N ALA A 42 -7.00 8.62 -7.70
CA ALA A 42 -6.55 7.43 -8.44
C ALA A 42 -6.86 6.13 -7.71
N LEU A 43 -7.14 6.19 -6.40
CA LEU A 43 -7.46 5.04 -5.56
C LEU A 43 -8.84 4.46 -5.89
N ALA A 44 -9.85 5.31 -6.07
CA ALA A 44 -11.21 4.92 -6.44
C ALA A 44 -11.27 4.07 -7.74
N PRO A 45 -10.72 4.50 -8.89
CA PRO A 45 -10.72 3.71 -10.10
C PRO A 45 -9.78 2.48 -10.02
N ALA A 46 -8.66 2.58 -9.30
CA ALA A 46 -7.76 1.44 -9.10
C ALA A 46 -8.42 0.31 -8.28
N LEU A 47 -9.27 0.68 -7.32
CA LEU A 47 -10.03 -0.26 -6.50
C LEU A 47 -11.41 -0.59 -7.10
N ARG A 48 -11.82 0.12 -8.17
CA ARG A 48 -13.18 0.10 -8.76
C ARG A 48 -14.26 0.33 -7.71
N VAL A 49 -14.04 1.34 -6.88
CA VAL A 49 -14.94 1.75 -5.82
C VAL A 49 -15.34 3.20 -6.04
N ASP A 50 -16.61 3.42 -6.31
CA ASP A 50 -17.20 4.75 -6.38
C ASP A 50 -17.42 5.32 -4.97
N GLY A 51 -17.21 6.64 -4.81
CA GLY A 51 -17.43 7.33 -3.53
C GLY A 51 -16.36 7.08 -2.47
N LEU A 52 -15.21 6.50 -2.82
CA LEU A 52 -14.12 6.27 -1.89
C LEU A 52 -13.51 7.60 -1.41
N THR A 53 -13.83 7.98 -0.17
CA THR A 53 -13.17 9.08 0.54
C THR A 53 -11.96 8.54 1.30
N VAL A 54 -10.77 8.99 0.90
CA VAL A 54 -9.51 8.66 1.57
C VAL A 54 -8.90 9.96 2.06
N ASP A 55 -8.64 10.05 3.37
CA ASP A 55 -7.90 11.16 3.94
C ASP A 55 -6.39 10.96 3.71
N LEU A 56 -5.70 12.01 3.28
CA LEU A 56 -4.28 11.96 3.01
C LEU A 56 -3.47 11.61 4.26
N THR A 57 -3.80 12.24 5.38
CA THR A 57 -3.07 12.11 6.65
C THR A 57 -3.16 10.68 7.16
N ASP A 58 -4.37 10.12 7.12
CA ASP A 58 -4.66 8.75 7.51
C ASP A 58 -3.93 7.73 6.60
N LEU A 59 -3.94 7.98 5.29
CA LEU A 59 -3.25 7.13 4.32
C LEU A 59 -1.73 7.17 4.50
N VAL A 60 -1.14 8.35 4.69
CA VAL A 60 0.30 8.52 4.90
C VAL A 60 0.73 7.88 6.22
N GLY A 61 -0.04 8.06 7.30
CA GLY A 61 0.23 7.40 8.58
C GLY A 61 0.15 5.87 8.50
N SER A 62 -0.82 5.36 7.73
CA SER A 62 -0.93 3.92 7.45
C SER A 62 0.22 3.40 6.59
N LEU A 63 0.72 4.20 5.64
CA LEU A 63 1.88 3.85 4.83
C LEU A 63 3.17 3.85 5.64
N ASP A 64 3.38 4.84 6.51
CA ASP A 64 4.53 4.91 7.42
C ASP A 64 4.58 3.68 8.35
N SER A 65 3.42 3.34 8.90
CA SER A 65 3.22 2.12 9.69
C SER A 65 3.41 0.84 8.86
N ALA A 66 3.06 0.86 7.57
CA ALA A 66 3.28 -0.25 6.63
C ALA A 66 4.73 -0.38 6.17
N THR A 67 5.49 0.71 6.18
CA THR A 67 6.92 0.75 5.86
C THR A 67 7.81 0.40 7.03
N GLY A 68 7.25 0.13 8.21
CA GLY A 68 7.99 -0.37 9.36
C GLY A 68 8.85 -1.57 8.98
N THR A 69 10.12 -1.29 8.65
CA THR A 69 11.21 -2.23 8.43
C THR A 69 11.03 -3.21 7.27
N GLY A 70 11.32 -2.73 6.05
CA GLY A 70 12.06 -3.55 5.09
C GLY A 70 13.54 -3.16 5.16
N GLN A 71 14.32 -3.79 6.04
CA GLN A 71 15.77 -3.79 5.85
C GLN A 71 16.07 -4.38 4.45
N PRO A 72 16.89 -3.73 3.61
CA PRO A 72 17.57 -4.42 2.56
C PRO A 72 18.69 -5.23 3.23
N GLU A 73 18.37 -6.42 3.73
CA GLU A 73 19.38 -7.44 4.00
C GLU A 73 19.37 -8.34 2.76
N GLU A 74 20.12 -7.90 1.75
CA GLU A 74 21.45 -8.47 1.50
C GLU A 74 21.26 -9.94 1.13
N GLN A 75 20.93 -10.17 -0.14
CA GLN A 75 21.29 -11.43 -0.76
C GLN A 75 22.82 -11.49 -0.78
N VAL A 76 23.41 -11.87 0.37
CA VAL A 76 24.75 -12.42 0.42
C VAL A 76 24.71 -13.60 -0.53
N ALA A 77 25.24 -13.40 -1.73
CA ALA A 77 25.77 -14.48 -2.51
C ALA A 77 26.71 -15.24 -1.56
N PRO A 78 26.53 -16.55 -1.31
CA PRO A 78 27.67 -17.32 -0.86
C PRO A 78 28.72 -17.16 -1.96
N ASP A 79 29.74 -16.37 -1.64
CA ASP A 79 31.01 -16.31 -2.33
C ASP A 79 31.53 -17.75 -2.38
N MET A 80 31.21 -18.44 -3.48
CA MET A 80 31.88 -19.67 -3.87
C MET A 80 33.15 -19.25 -4.60
N SER A 81 34.06 -18.64 -3.83
CA SER A 81 35.45 -18.47 -4.22
C SER A 81 36.32 -18.56 -2.99
N THR A 82 36.61 -19.79 -2.59
CA THR A 82 37.91 -20.09 -2.01
C THR A 82 38.25 -21.57 -2.25
N PRO A 83 39.55 -21.90 -2.31
CA PRO A 83 40.37 -22.15 -3.49
C PRO A 83 40.48 -23.63 -3.90
#